data_AF-A0A0V8RU75-F1
#
_entry.id   AF-A0A0V8RU75-F1
#
_cell.length_a   1.000
_cell.length_b   1.000
_cell.length_c   1.000
_cell.angle_alpha   90.00
_cell.angle_beta   90.00
_cell.angle_gamma   90.00
#
_symmetry.space_group_name_H-M   'P 1'
#
loop_
_entity.id
_entity.type
_entity.pdbx_description
1 polymer ?
#
loop_
_entity_poly.entity_id
_entity_poly.type
_entity_poly.pdbx_seq_one_letter_code
_entity_poly.pdbx_strand_id
1 'polypeptide(L)'
;MQPLYEDACRGLRLCPRPLPPRLWGAEPSTLARLDPALAEGLAGPGAAGAVERLRELLGGLLGRGCAYCGAPALRVAGYWRIWLLDGGGRAILEDLLPLCGNFLKAYRVEKARQSGGLEKAVERLAVVNGVAVEHARRVVERVLEEWGRSLAVEHWRVELPGLRRHGLQRGEAEALERLANLLTNLPYLVERSQLLVVSASVEEQRTRAAETLERLCSGGLDPGRVAEEARARGLAPEARSLAVHAASLRLRACSLPVHKALELLEGAWVLVVPRSRRPGLVEGLAEAAGRGERWLLRMETSLEPRDPAQVAVYTADAFDAGAAAEAARAVAGLLGGRVEMVYRPAAPGGRRLTGLILYRYTGG
;
A
#
# COMPACT_ATOMS: atom_id res chain seq x y z
N MET A 1 -3.72 22.59 20.93
CA MET A 1 -3.13 21.85 19.79
C MET A 1 -3.75 22.34 18.51
N GLN A 2 -2.94 22.77 17.55
CA GLN A 2 -3.42 23.26 16.27
C GLN A 2 -3.35 22.15 15.20
N PRO A 3 -4.35 22.04 14.31
CA PRO A 3 -4.28 21.11 13.18
C PRO A 3 -3.11 21.47 12.24
N LEU A 4 -2.54 20.45 11.60
CA LEU A 4 -1.54 20.62 10.55
C LEU A 4 -2.06 21.52 9.44
N TYR A 5 -1.13 22.27 8.86
CA TYR A 5 -1.27 23.17 7.70
C TYR A 5 -2.07 24.46 7.98
N GLU A 6 -2.87 24.53 9.05
CA GLU A 6 -3.75 25.68 9.28
C GLU A 6 -3.00 27.00 9.44
N ASP A 7 -1.86 26.98 10.13
CA ASP A 7 -1.03 28.18 10.28
C ASP A 7 -0.38 28.62 8.97
N ALA A 8 0.16 27.66 8.21
CA ALA A 8 0.78 27.95 6.92
C ALA A 8 -0.21 28.51 5.90
N CYS A 9 -1.48 28.10 6.00
CA CYS A 9 -2.54 28.45 5.06
C CYS A 9 -3.46 29.59 5.51
N ARG A 10 -3.15 30.30 6.60
CA ARG A 10 -4.05 31.30 7.17
C ARG A 10 -4.42 32.37 6.13
N GLY A 11 -5.72 32.54 5.88
CA GLY A 11 -6.24 33.52 4.92
C GLY A 11 -6.23 33.08 3.45
N LEU A 12 -5.78 31.86 3.13
CA LEU A 12 -5.82 31.33 1.77
C LEU A 12 -7.18 30.69 1.46
N ARG A 13 -7.66 30.89 0.23
CA ARG A 13 -8.86 30.23 -0.32
C ARG A 13 -8.63 28.74 -0.55
N LEU A 14 -7.47 28.37 -1.11
CA LEU A 14 -7.00 27.00 -1.25
C LEU A 14 -5.80 26.79 -0.33
N CYS A 15 -5.98 25.89 0.65
CA CYS A 15 -4.88 25.36 1.45
C CYS A 15 -4.45 24.00 0.90
N PRO A 16 -3.16 23.79 0.55
CA PRO A 16 -2.66 22.47 0.24
C PRO A 16 -2.80 21.55 1.47
N ARG A 17 -3.29 20.33 1.25
CA ARG A 17 -3.45 19.33 2.31
C ARG A 17 -2.85 18.01 1.86
N PRO A 18 -1.52 17.86 1.91
CA PRO A 18 -0.90 16.59 1.61
C PRO A 18 -1.34 15.51 2.61
N LEU A 19 -1.57 14.29 2.12
CA LEU A 19 -2.04 13.18 2.96
C LEU A 19 -0.86 12.29 3.34
N PRO A 20 -0.62 12.02 4.64
CA PRO A 20 0.35 11.02 5.08
C PRO A 20 0.10 9.67 4.39
N PRO A 21 1.13 8.91 3.97
CA PRO A 21 0.95 7.62 3.29
C PRO A 21 0.08 6.62 4.06
N ARG A 22 0.21 6.57 5.40
CA ARG A 22 -0.62 5.74 6.27
C ARG A 22 -2.11 6.05 6.14
N LEU A 23 -2.47 7.32 5.89
CA LEU A 23 -3.87 7.74 5.72
C LEU A 23 -4.42 7.50 4.30
N TRP A 24 -3.62 7.04 3.34
CA TRP A 24 -4.10 6.80 1.97
C TRP A 24 -5.19 5.72 1.89
N GLY A 25 -5.20 4.76 2.84
CA GLY A 25 -6.25 3.76 3.00
C GLY A 25 -7.61 4.35 3.38
N ALA A 26 -7.62 5.46 4.12
CA ALA A 26 -8.83 6.16 4.55
C ALA A 26 -9.37 7.17 3.53
N GLU A 27 -8.62 7.48 2.47
CA GLU A 27 -9.08 8.43 1.46
C GLU A 27 -10.39 7.91 0.84
N PRO A 28 -11.45 8.74 0.70
CA PRO A 28 -12.74 8.28 0.17
C PRO A 28 -12.62 7.59 -1.20
N SER A 29 -11.75 8.13 -2.07
CA SER A 29 -11.49 7.53 -3.39
C SER A 29 -10.80 6.16 -3.33
N THR A 30 -10.05 5.88 -2.26
CA THR A 30 -9.48 4.56 -1.98
C THR A 30 -10.55 3.62 -1.47
N LEU A 31 -11.29 4.03 -0.44
CA LEU A 31 -12.36 3.22 0.16
C LEU A 31 -13.41 2.80 -0.89
N ALA A 32 -13.84 3.72 -1.75
CA ALA A 32 -14.81 3.44 -2.81
C ALA A 32 -14.32 2.43 -3.86
N ARG A 33 -13.00 2.30 -4.04
CA ARG A 33 -12.41 1.34 -4.99
C ARG A 33 -12.27 -0.06 -4.40
N LEU A 34 -12.37 -0.20 -3.08
CA LEU A 34 -12.18 -1.47 -2.41
C LEU A 34 -13.20 -2.48 -2.92
N ASP A 35 -12.78 -3.73 -3.10
CA ASP A 35 -13.71 -4.82 -3.36
C ASP A 35 -14.69 -4.95 -2.18
N PRO A 36 -16.01 -4.88 -2.42
CA PRO A 36 -17.01 -5.07 -1.38
C PRO A 36 -16.85 -6.35 -0.57
N ALA A 37 -16.47 -7.47 -1.19
CA ALA A 37 -16.25 -8.73 -0.49
C ALA A 37 -15.05 -8.66 0.45
N LEU A 38 -14.00 -7.95 0.03
CA LEU A 38 -12.82 -7.68 0.87
C LEU A 38 -13.17 -6.70 1.99
N ALA A 39 -13.96 -5.67 1.72
CA ALA A 39 -14.45 -4.73 2.72
C ALA A 39 -15.26 -5.43 3.82
N GLU A 40 -16.21 -6.30 3.42
CA GLU A 40 -17.05 -7.08 4.35
C GLU A 40 -16.21 -8.00 5.22
N GLY A 41 -15.26 -8.72 4.62
CA GLY A 41 -14.38 -9.63 5.39
C GLY A 41 -13.46 -8.89 6.36
N LEU A 42 -13.02 -7.67 6.03
CA LEU A 42 -12.13 -6.89 6.90
C LEU A 42 -12.87 -6.14 8.02
N ALA A 43 -13.98 -5.48 7.69
CA ALA A 43 -14.66 -4.55 8.59
C ALA A 43 -16.01 -5.06 9.12
N GLY A 44 -16.38 -6.29 8.75
CA GLY A 44 -17.59 -6.96 9.18
C GLY A 44 -18.86 -6.51 8.45
N PRO A 45 -20.03 -6.90 8.99
CA PRO A 45 -21.31 -6.70 8.34
C PRO A 45 -21.59 -5.26 7.88
N GLY A 46 -22.06 -5.13 6.64
CA GLY A 46 -22.51 -3.87 6.04
C GLY A 46 -21.42 -3.03 5.40
N ALA A 47 -20.14 -3.44 5.48
CA ALA A 47 -19.05 -2.72 4.85
C ALA A 47 -19.10 -2.80 3.32
N ALA A 48 -19.54 -3.94 2.76
CA ALA A 48 -19.75 -4.09 1.32
C ALA A 48 -20.74 -3.04 0.78
N GLY A 49 -21.92 -2.94 1.42
CA GLY A 49 -22.96 -1.99 1.03
C GLY A 49 -22.49 -0.54 1.20
N ALA A 50 -21.76 -0.23 2.28
CA ALA A 50 -21.25 1.10 2.53
C ALA A 50 -20.19 1.53 1.49
N VAL A 51 -19.32 0.61 1.03
CA VAL A 51 -18.36 0.87 -0.04
C VAL A 51 -19.05 1.12 -1.37
N GLU A 52 -20.06 0.34 -1.73
CA GLU A 52 -20.88 0.57 -2.93
C GLU A 52 -21.56 1.93 -2.88
N ARG A 53 -22.18 2.27 -1.75
CA ARG A 53 -22.84 3.55 -1.56
C ARG A 53 -21.88 4.73 -1.67
N LEU A 54 -20.69 4.60 -1.10
CA LEU A 54 -19.64 5.61 -1.24
C LEU A 54 -19.21 5.76 -2.71
N ARG A 55 -19.08 4.66 -3.44
CA ARG A 55 -18.73 4.68 -4.87
C ARG A 55 -19.77 5.43 -5.70
N GLU A 56 -21.05 5.15 -5.49
CA GLU A 56 -22.16 5.87 -6.15
C GLU A 56 -22.09 7.37 -5.86
N LEU A 57 -21.93 7.72 -4.58
CA LEU A 57 -21.84 9.11 -4.13
C LEU A 57 -20.69 9.85 -4.81
N LEU A 58 -19.49 9.27 -4.78
CA LEU A 58 -18.31 9.88 -5.41
C LEU A 58 -18.51 10.00 -6.92
N GLY A 59 -19.11 9.00 -7.57
CA GLY A 59 -19.48 9.04 -8.98
C GLY A 59 -20.42 10.21 -9.29
N GLY A 60 -21.42 10.44 -8.45
CA GLY A 60 -22.36 11.56 -8.57
C GLY A 60 -21.72 12.95 -8.44
N LEU A 61 -20.55 13.07 -7.79
CA LEU A 61 -19.80 14.32 -7.65
C LEU A 61 -18.87 14.62 -8.83
N LEU A 62 -18.49 13.60 -9.61
CA LEU A 62 -17.66 13.79 -10.80
C LEU A 62 -18.44 14.57 -11.87
N GLY A 63 -17.73 15.40 -12.64
CA GLY A 63 -18.33 16.22 -13.70
C GLY A 63 -19.10 17.47 -13.23
N ARG A 64 -19.59 17.55 -11.99
CA ARG A 64 -20.40 18.70 -11.51
C ARG A 64 -19.66 20.04 -11.52
N GLY A 65 -18.37 20.04 -11.20
CA GLY A 65 -17.52 21.23 -11.22
C GLY A 65 -16.47 21.23 -10.11
N CYS A 66 -15.30 21.77 -10.40
CA CYS A 66 -14.18 21.89 -9.46
C CYS A 66 -14.49 22.95 -8.40
N ALA A 67 -14.28 22.61 -7.12
CA ALA A 67 -14.53 23.50 -5.98
C ALA A 67 -13.83 24.87 -6.06
N TYR A 68 -12.76 24.99 -6.87
CA TYR A 68 -11.98 26.22 -6.98
C TYR A 68 -12.18 26.99 -8.28
N CYS A 69 -12.44 26.31 -9.40
CA CYS A 69 -12.49 26.95 -10.72
C CYS A 69 -13.70 26.58 -11.59
N GLY A 70 -14.64 25.79 -11.08
CA GLY A 70 -15.85 25.39 -11.81
C GLY A 70 -15.65 24.39 -12.96
N ALA A 71 -14.43 24.23 -13.49
CA ALA A 71 -14.12 23.26 -14.54
C ALA A 71 -14.50 21.83 -14.11
N PRO A 72 -14.84 20.91 -15.04
CA PRO A 72 -15.30 19.57 -14.70
C PRO A 72 -14.38 18.85 -13.70
N ALA A 73 -14.96 18.37 -12.60
CA ALA A 73 -14.23 17.62 -11.59
C ALA A 73 -13.87 16.23 -12.13
N LEU A 74 -12.60 15.86 -12.02
CA LEU A 74 -12.08 14.57 -12.48
C LEU A 74 -11.84 13.58 -11.34
N ARG A 75 -11.73 14.10 -10.11
CA ARG A 75 -11.52 13.33 -8.87
C ARG A 75 -12.25 14.00 -7.72
N VAL A 76 -12.53 13.23 -6.68
CA VAL A 76 -12.98 13.73 -5.38
C VAL A 76 -11.89 13.44 -4.36
N ALA A 77 -11.43 14.47 -3.68
CA ALA A 77 -10.47 14.37 -2.58
C ALA A 77 -11.18 14.58 -1.23
N GLY A 78 -10.68 13.95 -0.17
CA GLY A 78 -11.14 14.26 1.17
C GLY A 78 -10.61 15.61 1.67
N TYR A 79 -11.48 16.40 2.31
CA TYR A 79 -11.08 17.57 3.09
C TYR A 79 -10.76 17.16 4.52
N TRP A 80 -9.47 16.97 4.80
CA TRP A 80 -8.99 16.38 6.04
C TRP A 80 -8.44 17.43 7.00
N ARG A 81 -8.86 17.41 8.27
CA ARG A 81 -8.11 18.03 9.37
C ARG A 81 -7.29 16.97 10.08
N ILE A 82 -6.03 17.30 10.33
CA ILE A 82 -5.03 16.35 10.81
C ILE A 82 -4.36 16.94 12.05
N TRP A 83 -4.26 16.15 13.11
CA TRP A 83 -3.53 16.49 14.32
C TRP A 83 -2.44 15.46 14.57
N LEU A 84 -1.27 15.94 14.96
CA LEU A 84 -0.23 15.11 15.57
C LEU A 84 -0.45 15.18 17.08
N LEU A 85 -0.51 14.02 17.72
CA LEU A 85 -0.74 13.85 19.15
C LEU A 85 0.43 13.08 19.75
N ASP A 86 0.59 13.15 21.07
CA ASP A 86 1.56 12.30 21.77
C ASP A 86 1.16 10.83 21.59
N GLY A 87 2.01 10.05 20.92
CA GLY A 87 1.77 8.63 20.66
C GLY A 87 0.88 8.30 19.45
N GLY A 88 0.51 9.27 18.61
CA GLY A 88 -0.25 8.97 17.39
C GLY A 88 -0.73 10.18 16.60
N GLY A 89 -1.71 9.94 15.73
CA GLY A 89 -2.33 10.98 14.93
C GLY A 89 -3.85 10.85 14.92
N ARG A 90 -4.53 11.98 14.70
CA ARG A 90 -5.98 12.02 14.48
C ARG A 90 -6.26 12.67 13.13
N ALA A 91 -7.11 12.04 12.33
CA ALA A 91 -7.52 12.54 11.02
C ALA A 91 -9.04 12.56 10.92
N ILE A 92 -9.61 13.74 10.67
CA ILE A 92 -11.05 13.94 10.55
C ILE A 92 -11.36 14.37 9.12
N LEU A 93 -12.16 13.59 8.42
CA LEU A 93 -12.73 13.97 7.12
C LEU A 93 -13.92 14.90 7.36
N GLU A 94 -13.73 16.19 7.13
CA GLU A 94 -14.78 17.19 7.31
C GLU A 94 -15.71 17.30 6.10
N ASP A 95 -15.19 17.05 4.90
CA ASP A 95 -15.93 17.23 3.65
C ASP A 95 -15.33 16.45 2.47
N LEU A 96 -16.04 16.43 1.34
CA LEU A 96 -15.59 15.91 0.05
C LEU A 96 -15.40 17.06 -0.94
N LEU A 97 -14.25 17.11 -1.60
CA LEU A 97 -13.88 18.15 -2.54
C LEU A 97 -13.78 17.60 -3.97
N PRO A 98 -14.74 17.91 -4.85
CA PRO A 98 -14.61 17.66 -6.28
C PRO A 98 -13.54 18.59 -6.87
N LEU A 99 -12.51 18.02 -7.52
CA LEU A 99 -11.35 18.75 -8.05
C LEU A 99 -11.07 18.36 -9.51
N CYS A 100 -10.69 19.35 -10.32
CA CYS A 100 -10.07 19.08 -11.62
C CYS A 100 -8.60 18.68 -11.45
N GLY A 101 -7.96 18.15 -12.50
CA GLY A 101 -6.58 17.64 -12.41
C GLY A 101 -5.54 18.67 -11.95
N ASN A 102 -5.72 19.95 -12.31
CA ASN A 102 -4.81 21.03 -11.91
C ASN A 102 -4.92 21.32 -10.41
N PHE A 103 -6.14 21.46 -9.90
CA PHE A 103 -6.39 21.75 -8.49
C PHE A 103 -6.15 20.55 -7.58
N LEU A 104 -6.28 19.33 -8.08
CA LEU A 104 -5.86 18.14 -7.33
C LEU A 104 -4.35 18.16 -7.03
N LYS A 105 -3.51 18.58 -7.98
CA LYS A 105 -2.05 18.68 -7.77
C LYS A 105 -1.69 19.82 -6.81
N ALA A 106 -2.37 20.96 -6.91
CA ALA A 106 -2.21 22.07 -5.96
C ALA A 106 -2.69 21.71 -4.54
N TYR A 107 -3.70 20.85 -4.44
CA TYR A 107 -4.23 20.36 -3.17
C TYR A 107 -3.35 19.26 -2.55
N ARG A 108 -2.83 18.33 -3.36
CA ARG A 108 -1.95 17.21 -2.97
C ARG A 108 -0.52 17.46 -3.44
N VAL A 109 0.13 18.44 -2.82
CA VAL A 109 1.49 18.89 -3.18
C VAL A 109 2.57 17.82 -3.01
N GLU A 110 2.37 16.86 -2.11
CA GLU A 110 3.23 15.68 -1.94
C GLU A 110 3.26 14.81 -3.20
N LYS A 111 2.09 14.63 -3.82
CA LYS A 111 1.96 13.87 -5.08
C LYS A 111 2.51 14.68 -6.25
N ALA A 112 2.28 15.99 -6.27
CA ALA A 112 2.86 16.87 -7.29
C ALA A 112 4.40 16.82 -7.25
N ARG A 113 5.00 16.85 -6.05
CA ARG A 113 6.45 16.68 -5.86
C ARG A 113 6.95 15.35 -6.41
N GLN A 114 6.29 14.25 -6.06
CA GLN A 114 6.66 12.91 -6.52
C GLN A 114 6.58 12.75 -8.05
N SER A 115 5.69 13.49 -8.72
CA SER A 115 5.52 13.44 -10.17
C SER A 115 6.26 14.55 -10.93
N GLY A 116 7.17 15.31 -10.28
CA GLY A 116 7.89 16.43 -10.91
C GLY A 116 7.01 17.62 -11.32
N GLY A 117 5.83 17.77 -10.70
CA GLY A 117 4.83 18.79 -11.01
C GLY A 117 4.68 19.90 -9.96
N LEU A 118 5.66 20.07 -9.06
CA LEU A 118 5.54 20.96 -7.91
C LEU A 118 5.45 22.45 -8.29
N GLU A 119 6.30 22.93 -9.21
CA GLU A 119 6.26 24.35 -9.62
C GLU A 119 4.91 24.75 -10.22
N LYS A 120 4.34 23.91 -11.09
CA LYS A 120 2.99 24.13 -11.64
C LYS A 120 1.90 24.14 -10.56
N ALA A 121 2.08 23.36 -9.49
CA ALA A 121 1.18 23.36 -8.35
C ALA A 121 1.29 24.66 -7.55
N VAL A 122 2.51 25.18 -7.35
CA VAL A 122 2.78 26.47 -6.69
C VAL A 122 2.18 27.63 -7.49
N GLU A 123 2.41 27.69 -8.81
CA GLU A 123 1.81 28.72 -9.69
C GLU A 123 0.28 28.69 -9.59
N ARG A 124 -0.32 27.50 -9.62
CA ARG A 124 -1.77 27.34 -9.50
C ARG A 124 -2.29 27.81 -8.14
N LEU A 125 -1.54 27.53 -7.08
CA LEU A 125 -1.84 27.98 -5.72
C LEU A 125 -1.77 29.50 -5.61
N ALA A 126 -0.79 30.13 -6.25
CA ALA A 126 -0.66 31.58 -6.30
C ALA A 126 -1.88 32.23 -6.97
N VAL A 127 -2.25 31.74 -8.16
CA VAL A 127 -3.38 32.26 -8.94
C VAL A 127 -4.72 32.14 -8.19
N VAL A 128 -5.04 30.97 -7.61
CA VAL A 128 -6.35 30.78 -6.95
C VAL A 128 -6.51 31.58 -5.66
N ASN A 129 -5.39 31.88 -5.00
CA ASN A 129 -5.36 32.63 -3.76
C ASN A 129 -5.15 34.13 -3.96
N GLY A 130 -4.82 34.59 -5.18
CA GLY A 130 -4.52 35.98 -5.45
C GLY A 130 -3.24 36.48 -4.76
N VAL A 131 -2.23 35.61 -4.63
CA VAL A 131 -0.95 35.92 -3.96
C VAL A 131 0.23 35.79 -4.93
N ALA A 132 1.36 36.41 -4.58
CA ALA A 132 2.60 36.24 -5.35
C ALA A 132 3.10 34.78 -5.33
N VAL A 133 3.78 34.36 -6.40
CA VAL A 133 4.29 32.97 -6.55
C VAL A 133 5.27 32.63 -5.42
N GLU A 134 6.11 33.57 -5.01
CA GLU A 134 7.07 33.40 -3.92
C GLU A 134 6.38 33.18 -2.57
N HIS A 135 5.23 33.84 -2.34
CA HIS A 135 4.43 33.60 -1.15
C HIS A 135 3.83 32.20 -1.17
N ALA A 136 3.22 31.80 -2.30
CA ALA A 136 2.70 30.44 -2.46
C ALA A 136 3.78 29.36 -2.30
N ARG A 137 5.01 29.61 -2.78
CA ARG A 137 6.15 28.70 -2.60
C ARG A 137 6.48 28.50 -1.13
N ARG A 138 6.61 29.58 -0.35
CA ARG A 138 6.86 29.51 1.10
C ARG A 138 5.77 28.74 1.84
N VAL A 139 4.51 28.92 1.46
CA VAL A 139 3.39 28.16 2.02
C VAL A 139 3.55 26.66 1.72
N VAL A 140 3.86 26.29 0.48
CA VAL A 140 4.04 24.90 0.08
C VAL A 140 5.23 24.25 0.79
N GLU A 141 6.35 24.96 0.91
CA GLU A 141 7.54 24.48 1.64
C GLU A 141 7.20 24.18 3.10
N ARG A 142 6.55 25.13 3.80
CA ARG A 142 6.10 24.94 5.18
C ARG A 142 5.12 23.78 5.31
N VAL A 143 4.13 23.67 4.41
CA VAL A 143 3.18 22.55 4.41
C VAL A 143 3.88 21.21 4.22
N LEU A 144 4.88 21.12 3.34
CA LEU A 144 5.65 19.90 3.11
C LEU A 144 6.56 19.54 4.29
N GLU A 145 7.10 20.53 5.01
CA GLU A 145 7.83 20.32 6.26
C GLU A 145 6.90 19.73 7.34
N GLU A 146 5.73 20.33 7.52
CA GLU A 146 4.73 19.84 8.47
C GLU A 146 4.24 18.42 8.12
N TRP A 147 4.04 18.14 6.82
CA TRP A 147 3.74 16.81 6.32
C TRP A 147 4.87 15.82 6.58
N GLY A 148 6.14 16.24 6.47
CA GLY A 148 7.30 15.42 6.79
C GLY A 148 7.25 14.85 8.21
N ARG A 149 6.80 15.66 9.18
CA ARG A 149 6.62 15.21 10.58
C ARG A 149 5.56 14.13 10.74
N SER A 150 4.52 14.14 9.91
CA SER A 150 3.44 13.14 9.95
C SER A 150 3.86 11.75 9.48
N LEU A 151 5.01 11.63 8.80
CA LEU A 151 5.50 10.36 8.26
C LEU A 151 5.93 9.37 9.35
N ALA A 152 6.31 9.88 10.54
CA ALA A 152 6.70 9.06 11.68
C ALA A 152 5.50 8.54 12.50
N VAL A 153 4.28 8.95 12.18
CA VAL A 153 3.08 8.51 12.91
C VAL A 153 2.68 7.11 12.44
N GLU A 154 2.78 6.14 13.34
CA GLU A 154 2.43 4.74 13.07
C GLU A 154 0.95 4.44 13.32
N HIS A 155 0.32 5.15 14.25
CA HIS A 155 -1.06 4.92 14.66
C HIS A 155 -1.96 6.12 14.39
N TRP A 156 -3.04 5.90 13.67
CA TRP A 156 -4.01 6.92 13.29
C TRP A 156 -5.41 6.58 13.77
N ARG A 157 -6.06 7.55 14.43
CA ARG A 157 -7.50 7.55 14.62
C ARG A 157 -8.15 8.32 13.46
N VAL A 158 -8.99 7.63 12.70
CA VAL A 158 -9.72 8.20 11.56
C VAL A 158 -11.18 8.40 11.92
N GLU A 159 -11.72 9.57 11.60
CA GLU A 159 -13.13 9.90 11.75
C GLU A 159 -13.69 10.42 10.42
N LEU A 160 -14.88 9.95 10.02
CA LEU A 160 -15.48 10.26 8.73
C LEU A 160 -16.81 11.05 8.79
N PRO A 161 -16.97 12.06 9.66
CA PRO A 161 -18.24 12.75 9.84
C PRO A 161 -18.72 13.49 8.57
N GLY A 162 -17.79 13.92 7.71
CA GLY A 162 -18.10 14.59 6.45
C GLY A 162 -18.95 13.75 5.51
N LEU A 163 -18.84 12.41 5.53
CA LEU A 163 -19.61 11.54 4.63
C LEU A 163 -21.12 11.64 4.87
N ARG A 164 -21.55 11.84 6.12
CA ARG A 164 -22.97 11.97 6.47
C ARG A 164 -23.59 13.23 5.89
N ARG A 165 -22.81 14.31 5.72
CA ARG A 165 -23.27 15.56 5.09
C ARG A 165 -23.60 15.37 3.61
N HIS A 166 -23.06 14.32 2.99
CA HIS A 166 -23.32 13.94 1.61
C HIS A 166 -24.36 12.81 1.48
N GLY A 167 -25.12 12.53 2.54
CA GLY A 167 -26.27 11.63 2.48
C GLY A 167 -25.97 10.16 2.75
N LEU A 168 -24.79 9.82 3.28
CA LEU A 168 -24.57 8.48 3.86
C LEU A 168 -25.33 8.34 5.18
N GLN A 169 -25.99 7.20 5.33
CA GLN A 169 -26.64 6.81 6.57
C GLN A 169 -25.61 6.60 7.67
N ARG A 170 -26.06 6.71 8.93
CA ARG A 170 -25.18 6.57 10.10
C ARG A 170 -24.41 5.23 10.08
N GLY A 171 -25.12 4.12 9.85
CA GLY A 171 -24.49 2.79 9.80
C GLY A 171 -23.47 2.63 8.67
N GLU A 172 -23.73 3.23 7.50
CA GLU A 172 -22.79 3.21 6.36
C GLU A 172 -21.52 3.99 6.69
N ALA A 173 -21.66 5.19 7.27
CA ALA A 173 -20.52 6.01 7.68
C ALA A 173 -19.68 5.31 8.77
N GLU A 174 -20.33 4.69 9.76
CA GLU A 174 -19.65 3.92 10.82
C GLU A 174 -18.91 2.70 10.25
N ALA A 175 -19.48 1.99 9.26
CA ALA A 175 -18.80 0.87 8.60
C ALA A 175 -17.55 1.32 7.83
N LEU A 176 -17.65 2.44 7.09
CA LEU A 176 -16.49 3.02 6.38
C LEU A 176 -15.44 3.54 7.36
N GLU A 177 -15.84 4.09 8.50
CA GLU A 177 -14.90 4.56 9.52
C GLU A 177 -14.13 3.39 10.16
N ARG A 178 -14.81 2.28 10.48
CA ARG A 178 -14.14 1.04 10.94
C ARG A 178 -13.13 0.55 9.91
N LEU A 179 -13.55 0.44 8.65
CA LEU A 179 -12.69 0.04 7.55
C LEU A 179 -11.48 0.98 7.37
N ALA A 180 -11.70 2.29 7.45
CA ALA A 180 -10.65 3.29 7.33
C ALA A 180 -9.64 3.18 8.49
N ASN A 181 -10.09 2.98 9.73
CA ASN A 181 -9.19 2.76 10.86
C ASN A 181 -8.37 1.47 10.69
N LEU A 182 -8.96 0.39 10.17
CA LEU A 182 -8.21 -0.84 9.86
C LEU A 182 -7.13 -0.57 8.79
N LEU A 183 -7.49 0.06 7.68
CA LEU A 183 -6.57 0.28 6.55
C LEU A 183 -5.48 1.34 6.78
N THR A 184 -5.58 2.10 7.87
CA THR A 184 -4.61 3.15 8.22
C THR A 184 -3.67 2.75 9.36
N ASN A 185 -3.92 1.61 9.98
CA ASN A 185 -3.12 1.04 11.04
C ASN A 185 -2.51 -0.30 10.63
N LEU A 186 -1.47 -0.73 11.34
CA LEU A 186 -0.79 -2.00 11.06
C LEU A 186 -1.76 -3.21 11.15
N PRO A 187 -1.56 -4.24 10.32
CA PRO A 187 -0.45 -4.43 9.36
C PRO A 187 -0.74 -3.88 7.95
N TYR A 188 -1.82 -3.12 7.74
CA TYR A 188 -2.26 -2.73 6.40
C TYR A 188 -1.55 -1.48 5.86
N LEU A 189 -1.37 -1.48 4.54
CA LEU A 189 -0.94 -0.33 3.76
C LEU A 189 -1.69 -0.31 2.42
N VAL A 190 -1.98 0.88 1.90
CA VAL A 190 -2.52 1.02 0.54
C VAL A 190 -1.53 1.74 -0.34
N GLU A 191 -1.09 1.08 -1.39
CA GLU A 191 -0.29 1.69 -2.44
C GLU A 191 -0.99 1.59 -3.80
N ARG A 192 -1.33 2.73 -4.38
CA ARG A 192 -1.96 2.86 -5.70
C ARG A 192 -3.29 2.09 -5.82
N SER A 193 -3.23 0.83 -6.24
CA SER A 193 -4.37 -0.06 -6.50
C SER A 193 -4.19 -1.40 -5.80
N GLN A 194 -3.26 -1.48 -4.85
CA GLN A 194 -2.92 -2.69 -4.11
C GLN A 194 -3.20 -2.46 -2.63
N LEU A 195 -3.79 -3.47 -2.00
CA LEU A 195 -3.75 -3.66 -0.56
C LEU A 195 -2.47 -4.43 -0.24
N LEU A 196 -1.71 -3.89 0.70
CA LEU A 196 -0.51 -4.50 1.24
C LEU A 196 -0.76 -4.88 2.69
N VAL A 197 -0.20 -6.02 3.08
CA VAL A 197 -0.05 -6.44 4.48
C VAL A 197 1.44 -6.57 4.73
N VAL A 198 1.98 -5.84 5.71
CA VAL A 198 3.41 -5.83 6.01
C VAL A 198 3.66 -6.45 7.38
N SER A 199 4.63 -7.37 7.44
CA SER A 199 4.97 -8.08 8.66
C SER A 199 5.66 -7.17 9.69
N ALA A 200 5.36 -7.41 10.97
CA ALA A 200 6.02 -6.73 12.09
C ALA A 200 7.52 -7.09 12.19
N SER A 201 7.95 -8.23 11.62
CA SER A 201 9.34 -8.70 11.65
C SER A 201 10.14 -8.37 10.37
N VAL A 202 9.70 -7.40 9.58
CA VAL A 202 10.32 -7.02 8.28
C VAL A 202 11.83 -6.75 8.38
N GLU A 203 12.28 -6.03 9.42
CA GLU A 203 13.70 -5.68 9.59
C GLU A 203 14.55 -6.88 10.07
N GLU A 204 13.99 -7.76 10.92
CA GLU A 204 14.64 -9.01 11.31
C GLU A 204 14.85 -9.93 10.10
N GLN A 205 13.82 -10.04 9.24
CA GLN A 205 13.90 -10.84 8.01
C GLN A 205 14.92 -10.28 7.02
N ARG A 206 14.99 -8.95 6.87
CA ARG A 206 16.01 -8.27 6.04
C ARG A 206 17.43 -8.52 6.55
N THR A 207 17.61 -8.54 7.86
CA THR A 207 18.91 -8.86 8.48
C THR A 207 19.36 -10.27 8.11
N ARG A 208 18.46 -11.26 8.17
CA ARG A 208 18.77 -12.63 7.70
C ARG A 208 19.09 -12.69 6.21
N ALA A 209 18.30 -11.99 5.37
CA ALA A 209 18.54 -11.94 3.94
C ALA A 209 19.92 -11.33 3.58
N ALA A 210 20.48 -10.48 4.45
CA ALA A 210 21.83 -9.93 4.26
C ALA A 210 22.92 -11.01 4.31
N GLU A 211 22.75 -12.07 5.10
CA GLU A 211 23.67 -13.21 5.14
C GLU A 211 23.67 -13.96 3.80
N THR A 212 22.51 -14.11 3.17
CA THR A 212 22.42 -14.67 1.80
C THR A 212 23.05 -13.76 0.76
N LEU A 213 22.87 -12.44 0.88
CA LEU A 213 23.52 -11.48 0.01
C LEU A 213 25.05 -11.60 0.09
N GLU A 214 25.60 -11.71 1.29
CA GLU A 214 27.04 -11.90 1.50
C GLU A 214 27.55 -13.19 0.86
N ARG A 215 26.84 -14.32 1.07
CA ARG A 215 27.16 -15.60 0.42
C ARG A 215 27.09 -15.50 -1.11
N LEU A 216 26.09 -14.80 -1.64
CA LEU A 216 25.97 -14.57 -3.08
C LEU A 216 27.18 -13.79 -3.63
N CYS A 217 27.57 -12.70 -2.97
CA CYS A 217 28.63 -11.81 -3.44
C CYS A 217 30.04 -12.39 -3.27
N SER A 218 30.26 -13.19 -2.24
CA SER A 218 31.49 -13.98 -2.04
C SER A 218 31.56 -15.22 -2.93
N GLY A 219 30.48 -15.59 -3.61
CA GLY A 219 30.40 -16.80 -4.45
C GLY A 219 30.18 -18.09 -3.67
N GLY A 220 29.83 -18.01 -2.39
CA GLY A 220 29.49 -19.16 -1.53
C GLY A 220 28.03 -19.64 -1.67
N LEU A 221 27.17 -18.95 -2.41
CA LEU A 221 25.82 -19.41 -2.71
C LEU A 221 25.83 -20.43 -3.86
N ASP A 222 25.46 -21.68 -3.56
CA ASP A 222 25.31 -22.76 -4.55
C ASP A 222 23.82 -23.01 -4.89
N PRO A 223 23.36 -22.66 -6.10
CA PRO A 223 21.99 -22.92 -6.55
C PRO A 223 21.61 -24.41 -6.56
N GLY A 224 22.57 -25.32 -6.74
CA GLY A 224 22.34 -26.76 -6.72
C GLY A 224 21.89 -27.24 -5.35
N ARG A 225 22.64 -26.86 -4.31
CA ARG A 225 22.30 -27.12 -2.91
C ARG A 225 20.97 -26.50 -2.50
N VAL A 226 20.67 -25.27 -2.94
CA VAL A 226 19.36 -24.63 -2.70
C VAL A 226 18.23 -25.45 -3.31
N ALA A 227 18.40 -25.97 -4.53
CA ALA A 227 17.41 -26.83 -5.17
C ALA A 227 17.23 -28.16 -4.42
N GLU A 228 18.30 -28.79 -3.94
CA GLU A 228 18.21 -30.02 -3.13
C GLU A 228 17.44 -29.78 -1.83
N GLU A 229 17.74 -28.69 -1.13
CA GLU A 229 17.02 -28.32 0.09
C GLU A 229 15.53 -28.05 -0.20
N ALA A 230 15.22 -27.35 -1.30
CA ALA A 230 13.84 -27.10 -1.70
C ALA A 230 13.06 -28.42 -1.94
N ARG A 231 13.67 -29.40 -2.61
CA ARG A 231 13.04 -30.73 -2.80
C ARG A 231 12.81 -31.44 -1.48
N ALA A 232 13.80 -31.44 -0.58
CA ALA A 232 13.68 -32.05 0.74
C ALA A 232 12.53 -31.44 1.57
N ARG A 233 12.15 -30.19 1.28
CA ARG A 233 11.04 -29.48 1.94
C ARG A 233 9.70 -29.55 1.18
N GLY A 234 9.62 -30.36 0.14
CA GLY A 234 8.39 -30.58 -0.63
C GLY A 234 8.11 -29.55 -1.73
N LEU A 235 9.10 -28.75 -2.12
CA LEU A 235 9.00 -27.85 -3.27
C LEU A 235 9.51 -28.54 -4.54
N ALA A 236 8.99 -28.15 -5.70
CA ALA A 236 9.55 -28.53 -7.00
C ALA A 236 10.39 -27.37 -7.56
N PRO A 237 11.74 -27.39 -7.41
CA PRO A 237 12.61 -26.32 -7.87
C PRO A 237 12.92 -26.42 -9.37
N GLU A 238 13.01 -25.26 -10.01
CA GLU A 238 13.48 -25.09 -11.38
C GLU A 238 14.98 -24.75 -11.35
N ALA A 239 15.83 -25.78 -11.28
CA ALA A 239 17.29 -25.62 -11.03
C ALA A 239 17.98 -24.64 -12.00
N ARG A 240 17.60 -24.66 -13.29
CA ARG A 240 18.13 -23.72 -14.29
C ARG A 240 17.74 -22.27 -13.97
N SER A 241 16.50 -22.04 -13.54
CA SER A 241 16.02 -20.71 -13.17
C SER A 241 16.74 -20.18 -11.93
N LEU A 242 16.99 -21.03 -10.93
CA LEU A 242 17.78 -20.69 -9.74
C LEU A 242 19.20 -20.26 -10.12
N ALA A 243 19.88 -21.03 -10.97
CA ALA A 243 21.23 -20.70 -11.42
C ALA A 243 21.27 -19.39 -12.21
N VAL A 244 20.33 -19.19 -13.15
CA VAL A 244 20.21 -17.95 -13.94
C VAL A 244 19.93 -16.75 -13.04
N HIS A 245 19.05 -16.90 -12.06
CA HIS A 245 18.69 -15.82 -11.15
C HIS A 245 19.86 -15.46 -10.23
N ALA A 246 20.55 -16.44 -9.63
CA ALA A 246 21.73 -16.21 -8.80
C ALA A 246 22.85 -15.49 -9.58
N ALA A 247 23.15 -15.93 -10.81
CA ALA A 247 24.14 -15.27 -11.66
C ALA A 247 23.74 -13.81 -11.98
N SER A 248 22.46 -13.58 -12.33
CA SER A 248 21.94 -12.24 -12.60
C SER A 248 22.02 -11.32 -11.37
N LEU A 249 21.67 -11.83 -10.19
CA LEU A 249 21.78 -11.07 -8.95
C LEU A 249 23.23 -10.77 -8.59
N ARG A 250 24.16 -11.72 -8.73
CA ARG A 250 25.57 -11.49 -8.43
C ARG A 250 26.16 -10.32 -9.23
N LEU A 251 25.76 -10.19 -10.51
CA LEU A 251 26.19 -9.09 -11.37
C LEU A 251 25.61 -7.72 -10.95
N ARG A 252 24.49 -7.71 -10.23
CA ARG A 252 23.70 -6.49 -9.98
C ARG A 252 23.66 -6.10 -8.50
N ALA A 253 23.21 -7.01 -7.64
CA ALA A 253 23.02 -6.78 -6.22
C ALA A 253 24.33 -6.41 -5.52
N CYS A 254 25.46 -7.03 -5.90
CA CYS A 254 26.75 -6.82 -5.24
C CYS A 254 27.40 -5.46 -5.49
N SER A 255 26.87 -4.65 -6.43
CA SER A 255 27.32 -3.27 -6.68
C SER A 255 26.34 -2.22 -6.16
N LEU A 256 25.22 -2.64 -5.56
CA LEU A 256 24.21 -1.74 -5.03
C LEU A 256 24.39 -1.52 -3.52
N PRO A 257 23.89 -0.40 -2.98
CA PRO A 257 23.72 -0.25 -1.53
C PRO A 257 22.89 -1.40 -0.96
N VAL A 258 23.26 -1.91 0.22
CA VAL A 258 22.68 -3.10 0.86
C VAL A 258 21.15 -3.09 0.84
N HIS A 259 20.51 -1.99 1.25
CA HIS A 259 19.04 -1.89 1.27
C HIS A 259 18.39 -2.14 -0.11
N LYS A 260 19.00 -1.66 -1.21
CA LYS A 260 18.51 -1.91 -2.57
C LYS A 260 18.82 -3.33 -3.04
N ALA A 261 19.95 -3.89 -2.61
CA ALA A 261 20.32 -5.25 -2.94
C ALA A 261 19.37 -6.27 -2.28
N LEU A 262 18.95 -6.02 -1.03
CA LEU A 262 17.97 -6.84 -0.31
C LEU A 262 16.60 -6.88 -1.01
N GLU A 263 16.12 -5.77 -1.58
CA GLU A 263 14.88 -5.76 -2.37
C GLU A 263 14.95 -6.70 -3.60
N LEU A 264 16.16 -6.99 -4.11
CA LEU A 264 16.35 -7.90 -5.23
C LEU A 264 16.39 -9.38 -4.82
N LEU A 265 16.62 -9.65 -3.53
CA LEU A 265 16.56 -11.01 -2.97
C LEU A 265 15.12 -11.44 -2.67
N GLU A 266 14.17 -10.50 -2.56
CA GLU A 266 12.77 -10.85 -2.30
C GLU A 266 12.23 -11.85 -3.34
N GLY A 267 11.41 -12.79 -2.88
CA GLY A 267 10.65 -13.68 -3.76
C GLY A 267 9.23 -13.82 -3.26
N ALA A 268 8.30 -14.19 -4.14
CA ALA A 268 6.89 -14.28 -3.80
C ALA A 268 6.22 -15.52 -4.35
N TRP A 269 5.40 -16.16 -3.52
CA TRP A 269 4.37 -17.08 -3.97
C TRP A 269 3.26 -16.30 -4.65
N VAL A 270 3.03 -16.60 -5.92
CA VAL A 270 1.92 -16.07 -6.70
C VAL A 270 0.86 -17.13 -6.82
N LEU A 271 -0.35 -16.78 -6.41
CA LEU A 271 -1.54 -17.61 -6.51
C LEU A 271 -2.74 -16.81 -6.99
N VAL A 272 -3.70 -17.53 -7.53
CA VAL A 272 -4.95 -16.98 -8.07
C VAL A 272 -6.08 -17.62 -7.27
N VAL A 273 -6.83 -16.80 -6.53
CA VAL A 273 -7.87 -17.25 -5.61
C VAL A 273 -9.24 -16.74 -6.06
N PRO A 274 -10.32 -17.54 -5.91
CA PRO A 274 -11.67 -17.03 -6.10
C PRO A 274 -11.93 -15.81 -5.23
N ARG A 275 -12.68 -14.84 -5.75
CA ARG A 275 -13.00 -13.60 -5.01
C ARG A 275 -13.60 -13.87 -3.62
N SER A 276 -14.39 -14.93 -3.48
CA SER A 276 -15.03 -15.35 -2.22
C SER A 276 -14.06 -15.85 -1.14
N ARG A 277 -12.90 -16.41 -1.53
CA ARG A 277 -11.90 -16.93 -0.59
C ARG A 277 -10.84 -15.89 -0.22
N ARG A 278 -10.73 -14.82 -1.00
CA ARG A 278 -9.73 -13.77 -0.81
C ARG A 278 -9.80 -13.11 0.58
N PRO A 279 -10.97 -12.73 1.13
CA PRO A 279 -11.00 -12.00 2.41
C PRO A 279 -10.41 -12.82 3.55
N GLY A 280 -10.78 -14.10 3.69
CA GLY A 280 -10.24 -14.99 4.71
C GLY A 280 -8.73 -15.23 4.56
N LEU A 281 -8.23 -15.34 3.31
CA LEU A 281 -6.78 -15.41 3.09
C LEU A 281 -6.07 -14.12 3.52
N VAL A 282 -6.63 -12.94 3.20
CA VAL A 282 -6.05 -11.65 3.59
C VAL A 282 -6.03 -11.47 5.09
N GLU A 283 -7.11 -11.84 5.78
CA GLU A 283 -7.23 -11.81 7.24
C GLU A 283 -6.19 -12.71 7.90
N GLY A 284 -6.11 -13.99 7.50
CA GLY A 284 -5.12 -14.92 8.06
C GLY A 284 -3.67 -14.50 7.82
N LEU A 285 -3.38 -13.89 6.65
CA LEU A 285 -2.06 -13.32 6.38
C LEU A 285 -1.78 -12.05 7.19
N ALA A 286 -2.80 -11.23 7.47
CA ALA A 286 -2.67 -10.06 8.35
C ALA A 286 -2.38 -10.48 9.80
N GLU A 287 -3.05 -11.51 10.30
CA GLU A 287 -2.75 -12.08 11.61
C GLU A 287 -1.32 -12.64 11.69
N ALA A 288 -0.90 -13.41 10.68
CA ALA A 288 0.47 -13.89 10.56
C ALA A 288 1.50 -12.74 10.54
N ALA A 289 1.22 -11.68 9.78
CA ALA A 289 2.06 -10.49 9.74
C ALA A 289 2.14 -9.79 11.09
N GLY A 290 1.02 -9.70 11.82
CA GLY A 290 0.96 -9.14 13.17
C GLY A 290 1.76 -9.95 14.20
N ARG A 291 1.79 -11.29 14.07
CA ARG A 291 2.63 -12.17 14.90
C ARG A 291 4.12 -12.14 14.52
N GLY A 292 4.48 -11.48 13.41
CA GLY A 292 5.85 -11.42 12.94
C GLY A 292 6.37 -12.75 12.39
N GLU A 293 5.49 -13.56 11.79
CA GLU A 293 5.86 -14.85 11.20
C GLU A 293 7.03 -14.69 10.20
N ARG A 294 8.08 -15.52 10.36
CA ARG A 294 9.36 -15.32 9.67
C ARG A 294 9.33 -15.59 8.18
N TRP A 295 8.34 -16.35 7.72
CA TRP A 295 8.12 -16.70 6.33
C TRP A 295 7.33 -15.64 5.55
N LEU A 296 6.78 -14.63 6.22
CA LEU A 296 5.97 -13.58 5.62
C LEU A 296 6.69 -12.23 5.73
N LEU A 297 7.21 -11.72 4.63
CA LEU A 297 7.71 -10.35 4.56
C LEU A 297 6.55 -9.37 4.39
N ARG A 298 5.73 -9.64 3.36
CA ARG A 298 4.56 -8.84 3.00
C ARG A 298 3.63 -9.65 2.08
N MET A 299 2.38 -9.24 1.99
CA MET A 299 1.45 -9.69 0.96
C MET A 299 0.93 -8.52 0.14
N GLU A 300 0.66 -8.78 -1.14
CA GLU A 300 0.00 -7.85 -2.06
C GLU A 300 -1.22 -8.50 -2.71
N THR A 301 -2.33 -7.76 -2.79
CA THR A 301 -3.48 -8.11 -3.63
C THR A 301 -4.16 -6.86 -4.17
N SER A 302 -4.91 -7.00 -5.27
CA SER A 302 -5.64 -5.88 -5.84
C SER A 302 -6.67 -5.34 -4.86
N LEU A 303 -6.68 -4.03 -4.66
CA LEU A 303 -7.71 -3.35 -3.89
C LEU A 303 -9.08 -3.44 -4.59
N GLU A 304 -9.09 -3.49 -5.92
CA GLU A 304 -10.30 -3.49 -6.74
C GLU A 304 -10.96 -4.88 -6.84
N PRO A 305 -12.25 -4.95 -7.21
CA PRO A 305 -12.91 -6.21 -7.53
C PRO A 305 -12.21 -6.93 -8.68
N ARG A 306 -11.75 -8.16 -8.43
CA ARG A 306 -11.16 -9.07 -9.42
C ARG A 306 -11.63 -10.48 -9.12
N ASP A 307 -12.02 -11.21 -10.16
CA ASP A 307 -12.37 -12.62 -10.03
C ASP A 307 -11.87 -13.42 -11.25
N PRO A 308 -10.96 -14.38 -11.06
CA PRO A 308 -10.24 -14.65 -9.82
C PRO A 308 -9.24 -13.52 -9.49
N ALA A 309 -8.89 -13.39 -8.21
CA ALA A 309 -7.96 -12.39 -7.72
C ALA A 309 -6.55 -12.96 -7.58
N GLN A 310 -5.55 -12.20 -8.02
CA GLN A 310 -4.15 -12.53 -7.77
C GLN A 310 -3.76 -12.09 -6.35
N VAL A 311 -3.02 -12.94 -5.67
CA VAL A 311 -2.36 -12.65 -4.39
C VAL A 311 -0.89 -13.00 -4.53
N ALA A 312 -0.02 -12.14 -4.03
CA ALA A 312 1.42 -12.37 -3.97
C ALA A 312 1.87 -12.34 -2.50
N VAL A 313 2.52 -13.41 -2.04
CA VAL A 313 2.99 -13.56 -0.65
C VAL A 313 4.51 -13.62 -0.68
N TYR A 314 5.15 -12.54 -0.22
CA TYR A 314 6.59 -12.34 -0.31
C TYR A 314 7.33 -12.91 0.89
N THR A 315 8.52 -13.44 0.64
CA THR A 315 9.56 -13.71 1.64
C THR A 315 10.77 -12.81 1.35
N ALA A 316 11.62 -12.61 2.35
CA ALA A 316 12.79 -11.73 2.25
C ALA A 316 13.92 -12.29 1.37
N ASP A 317 13.95 -13.60 1.13
CA ASP A 317 15.04 -14.27 0.44
C ASP A 317 14.52 -15.39 -0.47
N ALA A 318 14.70 -15.21 -1.77
CA ALA A 318 14.31 -16.16 -2.79
C ALA A 318 15.12 -17.46 -2.76
N PHE A 319 16.27 -17.49 -2.09
CA PHE A 319 17.11 -18.67 -1.90
C PHE A 319 16.93 -19.33 -0.53
N ASP A 320 16.12 -18.77 0.36
CA ASP A 320 15.70 -19.44 1.59
C ASP A 320 14.54 -20.42 1.28
N ALA A 321 14.92 -21.63 0.89
CA ALA A 321 13.99 -22.72 0.61
C ALA A 321 13.14 -23.10 1.84
N GLY A 322 13.65 -22.85 3.05
CA GLY A 322 12.94 -23.04 4.32
C GLY A 322 11.74 -22.13 4.44
N ALA A 323 12.00 -20.82 4.39
CA ALA A 323 10.96 -19.79 4.45
C ALA A 323 9.97 -19.93 3.29
N ALA A 324 10.44 -20.21 2.07
CA ALA A 324 9.57 -20.43 0.93
C ALA A 324 8.63 -21.63 1.14
N ALA A 325 9.13 -22.76 1.64
CA ALA A 325 8.29 -23.94 1.88
C ALA A 325 7.30 -23.75 3.03
N GLU A 326 7.72 -23.05 4.09
CA GLU A 326 6.84 -22.69 5.20
C GLU A 326 5.71 -21.76 4.76
N ALA A 327 6.03 -20.71 3.99
CA ALA A 327 5.04 -19.82 3.41
C ALA A 327 4.03 -20.57 2.53
N ALA A 328 4.49 -21.49 1.70
CA ALA A 328 3.61 -22.27 0.82
C ALA A 328 2.60 -23.12 1.61
N ARG A 329 3.09 -23.82 2.65
CA ARG A 329 2.23 -24.64 3.53
C ARG A 329 1.25 -23.78 4.33
N ALA A 330 1.70 -22.66 4.88
CA ALA A 330 0.84 -21.74 5.63
C ALA A 330 -0.29 -21.18 4.74
N VAL A 331 0.05 -20.72 3.52
CA VAL A 331 -0.94 -20.22 2.55
C VAL A 331 -1.93 -21.31 2.12
N ALA A 332 -1.44 -22.54 1.87
CA ALA A 332 -2.31 -23.68 1.54
C ALA A 332 -3.26 -24.02 2.71
N GLY A 333 -2.75 -24.01 3.95
CA GLY A 333 -3.54 -24.21 5.16
C GLY A 333 -4.67 -23.17 5.32
N LEU A 334 -4.36 -21.89 5.09
CA LEU A 334 -5.36 -20.80 5.12
C LEU A 334 -6.45 -20.95 4.06
N LEU A 335 -6.13 -21.58 2.92
CA LEU A 335 -7.09 -21.82 1.84
C LEU A 335 -7.88 -23.13 2.00
N GLY A 336 -7.49 -24.02 2.91
CA GLY A 336 -8.24 -25.25 3.22
C GLY A 336 -8.53 -26.10 1.99
N GLY A 337 -7.50 -26.50 1.25
CA GLY A 337 -7.61 -27.40 0.10
C GLY A 337 -6.41 -27.37 -0.82
N ARG A 338 -6.49 -28.09 -1.95
CA ARG A 338 -5.41 -28.16 -2.93
C ARG A 338 -5.18 -26.79 -3.59
N VAL A 339 -3.97 -26.27 -3.47
CA VAL A 339 -3.54 -25.00 -4.06
C VAL A 339 -2.34 -25.24 -4.96
N GLU A 340 -2.36 -24.59 -6.11
CA GLU A 340 -1.19 -24.46 -6.98
C GLU A 340 -0.66 -23.03 -6.91
N MET A 341 0.63 -22.92 -6.64
CA MET A 341 1.30 -21.63 -6.54
C MET A 341 2.69 -21.71 -7.18
N VAL A 342 3.12 -20.57 -7.73
CA VAL A 342 4.44 -20.43 -8.36
C VAL A 342 5.26 -19.39 -7.61
N TYR A 343 6.50 -19.73 -7.27
CA TYR A 343 7.40 -18.83 -6.60
C TYR A 343 8.25 -18.08 -7.60
N ARG A 344 8.18 -16.75 -7.57
CA ARG A 344 8.86 -15.87 -8.53
C ARG A 344 9.73 -14.87 -7.77
N PRO A 345 10.96 -14.59 -8.24
CA PRO A 345 11.79 -13.59 -7.61
C PRO A 345 11.32 -12.19 -8.01
N ALA A 346 11.63 -11.23 -7.14
CA ALA A 346 11.46 -9.81 -7.41
C ALA A 346 12.32 -9.39 -8.61
N ALA A 347 11.73 -8.55 -9.44
CA ALA A 347 12.40 -7.89 -10.54
C ALA A 347 13.15 -6.66 -10.02
N PRO A 348 14.17 -6.20 -10.76
CA PRO A 348 14.87 -4.96 -10.45
C PRO A 348 13.92 -3.77 -10.24
N GLY A 349 14.05 -3.10 -9.10
CA GLY A 349 13.13 -2.06 -8.66
C GLY A 349 12.00 -2.54 -7.73
N GLY A 350 12.08 -3.78 -7.21
CA GLY A 350 11.38 -4.28 -6.01
C GLY A 350 9.86 -4.47 -6.11
N ARG A 351 9.22 -3.96 -7.16
CA ARG A 351 7.75 -3.85 -7.26
C ARG A 351 7.11 -4.71 -8.35
N ARG A 352 7.91 -5.43 -9.13
CA ARG A 352 7.42 -6.36 -10.16
C ARG A 352 8.04 -7.71 -9.89
N LEU A 353 7.34 -8.79 -10.23
CA LEU A 353 7.91 -10.14 -10.22
C LEU A 353 8.46 -10.45 -11.60
N THR A 354 9.55 -11.20 -11.67
CA THR A 354 10.08 -11.66 -12.96
C THR A 354 9.18 -12.73 -13.59
N GLY A 355 9.43 -13.05 -14.86
CA GLY A 355 8.81 -14.22 -15.50
C GLY A 355 9.44 -15.55 -15.08
N LEU A 356 10.55 -15.53 -14.33
CA LEU A 356 11.23 -16.74 -13.87
C LEU A 356 10.43 -17.39 -12.74
N ILE A 357 10.34 -18.71 -12.78
CA ILE A 357 9.78 -19.53 -11.72
C ILE A 357 10.96 -20.24 -11.05
N LEU A 358 11.10 -20.09 -9.74
CA LEU A 358 12.14 -20.75 -8.96
C LEU A 358 11.63 -22.04 -8.32
N TYR A 359 10.41 -21.98 -7.76
CA TYR A 359 9.77 -23.12 -7.11
C TYR A 359 8.32 -23.23 -7.56
N ARG A 360 7.81 -24.45 -7.50
CA ARG A 360 6.38 -24.76 -7.58
C ARG A 360 5.97 -25.48 -6.31
N TYR A 361 4.74 -25.24 -5.89
CA TYR A 361 4.12 -25.98 -4.82
C TYR A 361 2.72 -26.41 -5.27
N THR A 362 2.45 -27.69 -5.07
CA THR A 362 1.15 -28.31 -5.25
C THR A 362 0.90 -29.12 -3.99
N GLY A 363 0.01 -28.64 -3.13
CA GLY A 363 -0.29 -29.27 -1.85
C GLY A 363 -1.69 -28.92 -1.40
N GLY A 364 -2.27 -29.77 -0.54
CA GLY A 364 -3.61 -29.60 0.03
C GLY A 364 -3.66 -30.12 1.45
#